data_AF-A0AAX2RGE8-F1
#
_entry.id   AF-A0AAX2RGE8-F1
#
_cell.length_a   1.000
_cell.length_b   1.000
_cell.length_c   1.000
_cell.angle_alpha   90.00
_cell.angle_beta   90.00
_cell.angle_gamma   90.00
#
_symmetry.space_group_name_H-M   'P 1'
#
loop_
_entity.id
_entity.type
_entity.pdbx_description
1 polymer ?
#
loop_
_entity_poly.entity_id
_entity_poly.type
_entity_poly.pdbx_seq_one_letter_code
_entity_poly.pdbx_strand_id
1 'polypeptide(L)'
;MKNQRESVVQLPTKVIARRMAEEDAKVLRRAPVSPLDKYQQSIARSADWKIQEMPAMTLPRGLTDFLSLELRDCGNALIEETRQLNNCFVGVSMSRVVALMVADFELHDLRERALKWTEEAISEVVYRYRRQIQRSPYGAYMHLSQTFLGDIDTRIAHGEDRMYQRVWGSVIDCMAYLMIEACFIKTGYAALEFDDSSGHRTSLVGPIVANQGEAHAFGGILNLFGVEPAAYLKEVVLAPLARALRRDGFAESRGDLRARLNTYLGDLLEAWPHLCGSARSWRYIFGIPGTDCSAAFRFIASQGVGTIYVSDNEESLRRGLETNFFRGAFNIGLDGALSVIPHPWLTVDRMLEECDALGVSVWLLEQVHRKVVEDYLKIRHVEPVRPDSTPELDVSSLEPEQIEAGEIASYAAWLDEVRGEEGGSSQPSSEGGSSDDLAKITIQALPQIRQSHFFKILGACGVAVVQGKGSEKKLLRAGAHPFRLGSHYGPNPTIPSFLACQILRRLKISRSEWVAAVNGH
;
A
#
# COMPACT_ATOMS: atom_id res chain seq x y z
N MET A 1 -5.34 6.29 -27.87
CA MET A 1 -4.74 6.09 -26.53
C MET A 1 -4.65 7.36 -25.66
N LYS A 2 -5.12 8.55 -26.12
CA LYS A 2 -5.20 9.75 -25.25
C LYS A 2 -6.35 9.73 -24.24
N ASN A 3 -7.44 8.99 -24.51
CA ASN A 3 -8.69 9.12 -23.77
C ASN A 3 -8.85 8.20 -22.55
N GLN A 4 -8.00 7.18 -22.37
CA GLN A 4 -8.06 6.30 -21.17
C GLN A 4 -7.25 6.85 -19.98
N ARG A 5 -6.37 7.84 -20.21
CA ARG A 5 -5.56 8.46 -19.14
C ARG A 5 -6.31 9.56 -18.35
N GLU A 6 -7.53 9.92 -18.75
CA GLU A 6 -8.32 10.95 -18.08
C GLU A 6 -9.28 10.40 -17.00
N SER A 7 -9.49 9.07 -16.92
CA SER A 7 -10.49 8.48 -16.00
C SER A 7 -9.93 7.83 -14.74
N VAL A 8 -8.62 7.78 -14.55
CA VAL A 8 -8.04 7.37 -13.27
C VAL A 8 -8.12 8.58 -12.34
N VAL A 9 -8.94 8.46 -11.28
CA VAL A 9 -9.10 9.37 -10.14
C VAL A 9 -8.15 10.57 -10.21
N GLN A 10 -8.66 11.77 -10.49
CA GLN A 10 -7.86 13.00 -10.44
C GLN A 10 -7.37 13.21 -8.99
N LEU A 11 -6.30 12.51 -8.62
CA LEU A 11 -5.56 12.80 -7.41
C LEU A 11 -5.15 14.26 -7.48
N PRO A 12 -5.20 15.01 -6.37
CA PRO A 12 -4.67 16.36 -6.37
C PRO A 12 -3.14 16.28 -6.47
N THR A 13 -2.62 16.09 -7.68
CA THR A 13 -1.20 15.94 -8.03
C THR A 13 -0.35 17.05 -7.40
N LYS A 14 -0.93 18.26 -7.31
CA LYS A 14 -0.32 19.42 -6.63
C LYS A 14 -0.18 19.23 -5.11
N VAL A 15 -1.17 18.61 -4.45
CA VAL A 15 -1.12 18.30 -3.01
C VAL A 15 -0.09 17.22 -2.73
N ILE A 16 -0.05 16.16 -3.55
CA ILE A 16 0.95 15.10 -3.44
C ILE A 16 2.36 15.67 -3.63
N ALA A 17 2.59 16.43 -4.71
CA ALA A 17 3.89 17.06 -4.98
C ALA A 17 4.34 17.98 -3.83
N ARG A 18 3.43 18.81 -3.30
CA ARG A 18 3.72 19.66 -2.14
C ARG A 18 4.11 18.84 -0.92
N ARG A 19 3.37 17.78 -0.61
CA ARG A 19 3.64 16.95 0.56
C ARG A 19 4.94 16.18 0.44
N MET A 20 5.28 15.67 -0.75
CA MET A 20 6.60 15.06 -1.01
C MET A 20 7.72 16.05 -0.74
N ALA A 21 7.60 17.30 -1.22
CA ALA A 21 8.59 18.35 -0.95
C ALA A 21 8.71 18.70 0.54
N GLU A 22 7.59 18.68 1.29
CA GLU A 22 7.60 18.87 2.75
C GLU A 22 8.34 17.73 3.48
N GLU A 23 8.25 16.49 2.99
CA GLU A 23 8.99 15.36 3.56
C GLU A 23 10.49 15.42 3.22
N ASP A 24 10.85 15.77 1.98
CA ASP A 24 12.24 16.01 1.58
C ASP A 24 12.88 17.11 2.44
N ALA A 25 12.13 18.19 2.69
CA ALA A 25 12.59 19.28 3.54
C ALA A 25 12.89 18.85 4.98
N LYS A 26 12.15 17.87 5.54
CA LYS A 26 12.46 17.32 6.88
C LYS A 26 13.77 16.55 6.89
N VAL A 27 14.01 15.72 5.86
CA VAL A 27 15.25 14.95 5.71
C VAL A 27 16.47 15.88 5.64
N LEU A 28 16.32 17.05 5.02
CA LEU A 28 17.38 18.06 4.90
C LEU A 28 17.65 18.87 6.19
N ARG A 29 16.75 18.84 7.18
CA ARG A 29 16.91 19.59 8.45
C ARG A 29 17.87 18.91 9.43
N ARG A 30 18.15 17.61 9.26
CA ARG A 30 19.01 16.85 10.17
C ARG A 30 20.42 16.67 9.60
N ALA A 31 21.38 16.42 10.48
CA ALA A 31 22.69 15.90 10.05
C ALA A 31 22.54 14.41 9.67
N PRO A 32 23.17 13.94 8.58
CA PRO A 32 23.12 12.54 8.20
C PRO A 32 23.95 11.70 9.18
N VAL A 33 23.39 10.61 9.71
CA VAL A 33 24.06 9.74 10.70
C VAL A 33 24.54 8.42 10.11
N SER A 34 24.00 8.02 8.96
CA SER A 34 24.37 6.82 8.21
C SER A 34 24.74 7.14 6.75
N PRO A 35 25.44 6.22 6.03
CA PRO A 35 25.63 6.32 4.59
C PRO A 35 24.31 6.45 3.81
N LEU A 36 23.28 5.70 4.23
CA LEU A 36 21.95 5.80 3.64
C LEU A 36 21.34 7.20 3.82
N ASP A 37 21.50 7.83 4.99
CA ASP A 37 21.04 9.21 5.21
C ASP A 37 21.76 10.21 4.31
N LYS A 38 23.07 10.04 4.10
CA LYS A 38 23.84 10.90 3.17
C LYS A 38 23.30 10.76 1.75
N TYR A 39 23.00 9.54 1.34
CA TYR A 39 22.40 9.26 0.04
C TYR A 39 21.01 9.90 -0.09
N GLN A 40 20.11 9.68 0.87
CA GLN A 40 18.78 10.29 0.88
C GLN A 40 18.83 11.82 0.83
N GLN A 41 19.73 12.44 1.59
CA GLN A 41 19.93 13.90 1.52
C GLN A 41 20.45 14.36 0.17
N SER A 42 21.32 13.59 -0.48
CA SER A 42 21.79 13.91 -1.83
C SER A 42 20.65 13.88 -2.87
N ILE A 43 19.74 12.90 -2.75
CA ILE A 43 18.55 12.82 -3.58
C ILE A 43 17.65 14.03 -3.34
N ALA A 44 17.34 14.34 -2.09
CA ALA A 44 16.47 15.47 -1.73
C ALA A 44 17.04 16.84 -2.12
N ARG A 45 18.37 16.98 -2.21
CA ARG A 45 19.04 18.21 -2.70
C ARG A 45 19.11 18.30 -4.23
N SER A 46 18.89 17.21 -4.94
CA SER A 46 18.98 17.20 -6.39
C SER A 46 17.88 18.10 -6.97
N ALA A 47 18.24 18.97 -7.92
CA ALA A 47 17.26 19.78 -8.66
C ALA A 47 16.26 18.88 -9.40
N ASP A 48 15.13 19.42 -9.86
CA ASP A 48 14.22 18.68 -10.74
C ASP A 48 14.86 18.48 -12.13
N TRP A 49 14.67 17.32 -12.74
CA TRP A 49 15.33 16.92 -13.99
C TRP A 49 14.30 16.79 -15.11
N LYS A 50 14.73 17.05 -16.34
CA LYS A 50 13.93 16.69 -17.51
C LYS A 50 14.29 15.28 -17.95
N ILE A 51 13.27 14.48 -18.20
CA ILE A 51 13.42 13.12 -18.75
C ILE A 51 14.08 13.21 -20.11
N GLN A 52 15.10 12.37 -20.32
CA GLN A 52 15.88 12.31 -21.54
C GLN A 52 15.47 11.11 -22.37
N GLU A 53 15.76 11.16 -23.67
CA GLU A 53 15.56 10.00 -24.52
C GLU A 53 16.60 8.94 -24.18
N MET A 54 16.14 7.72 -23.89
CA MET A 54 17.02 6.63 -23.52
C MET A 54 17.31 5.70 -24.69
N PRO A 55 18.59 5.31 -24.90
CA PRO A 55 18.97 4.35 -25.93
C PRO A 55 18.52 2.94 -25.56
N ALA A 56 18.50 2.05 -26.56
CA ALA A 56 18.27 0.63 -26.33
C ALA A 56 19.37 0.05 -25.42
N MET A 57 18.96 -0.71 -24.41
CA MET A 57 19.86 -1.35 -23.46
C MET A 57 19.49 -2.83 -23.32
N THR A 58 20.49 -3.64 -22.98
CA THR A 58 20.30 -5.05 -22.65
C THR A 58 20.92 -5.37 -21.30
N LEU A 59 20.52 -6.51 -20.74
CA LEU A 59 21.16 -7.09 -19.58
C LEU A 59 22.68 -7.26 -19.79
N PRO A 60 23.49 -7.10 -18.73
CA PRO A 60 24.92 -7.26 -18.83
C PRO A 60 25.29 -8.73 -19.02
N ARG A 61 26.36 -8.97 -19.79
CA ARG A 61 26.82 -10.35 -20.09
C ARG A 61 27.10 -11.16 -18.82
N GLY A 62 27.69 -10.51 -17.82
CA GLY A 62 28.00 -11.13 -16.53
C GLY A 62 26.78 -11.69 -15.79
N LEU A 63 25.57 -11.16 -16.05
CA LEU A 63 24.33 -11.77 -15.57
C LEU A 63 23.81 -12.83 -16.56
N THR A 64 23.77 -12.51 -17.86
CA THR A 64 23.16 -13.40 -18.85
C THR A 64 23.82 -14.76 -18.96
N ASP A 65 25.10 -14.88 -18.63
CA ASP A 65 25.82 -16.16 -18.58
C ASP A 65 25.25 -17.12 -17.53
N PHE A 66 24.56 -16.59 -16.52
CA PHE A 66 23.86 -17.37 -15.49
C PHE A 66 22.40 -17.66 -15.82
N LEU A 67 21.80 -17.02 -16.81
CA LEU A 67 20.36 -17.14 -17.05
C LEU A 67 20.06 -18.17 -18.14
N SER A 68 18.86 -18.73 -18.10
CA SER A 68 18.27 -19.39 -19.26
C SER A 68 17.98 -18.37 -20.38
N LEU A 69 17.84 -18.85 -21.62
CA LEU A 69 17.53 -17.97 -22.76
C LEU A 69 16.20 -17.26 -22.56
N GLU A 70 15.18 -17.97 -22.08
CA GLU A 70 13.85 -17.42 -21.79
C GLU A 70 13.91 -16.30 -20.74
N LEU A 71 14.60 -16.54 -19.62
CA LEU A 71 14.68 -15.56 -18.54
C LEU A 71 15.52 -14.34 -18.93
N ARG A 72 16.57 -14.54 -19.73
CA ARG A 72 17.34 -13.44 -20.34
C ARG A 72 16.47 -12.59 -21.25
N ASP A 73 15.70 -13.22 -22.14
CA ASP A 73 14.88 -12.51 -23.12
C ASP A 73 13.73 -11.76 -22.44
N CYS A 74 13.14 -12.34 -21.40
CA CYS A 74 12.17 -11.68 -20.51
C CYS A 74 12.76 -10.42 -19.85
N GLY A 75 13.96 -10.51 -19.25
CA GLY A 75 14.58 -9.34 -18.62
C GLY A 75 14.95 -8.24 -19.62
N ASN A 76 15.39 -8.60 -20.83
CA ASN A 76 15.61 -7.62 -21.90
C ASN A 76 14.31 -6.96 -22.35
N ALA A 77 13.20 -7.70 -22.42
CA ALA A 77 11.89 -7.16 -22.76
C ALA A 77 11.41 -6.14 -21.71
N LEU A 78 11.63 -6.40 -20.42
CA LEU A 78 11.30 -5.46 -19.33
C LEU A 78 12.13 -4.17 -19.40
N ILE A 79 13.41 -4.26 -19.75
CA ILE A 79 14.28 -3.09 -19.97
C ILE A 79 13.76 -2.25 -21.14
N GLU A 80 13.37 -2.91 -22.23
CA GLU A 80 12.82 -2.26 -23.42
C GLU A 80 11.47 -1.61 -23.15
N GLU A 81 10.58 -2.26 -22.39
CA GLU A 81 9.30 -1.68 -21.99
C GLU A 81 9.50 -0.45 -21.08
N THR A 82 10.47 -0.52 -20.15
CA THR A 82 10.88 0.64 -19.34
C THR A 82 11.36 1.79 -20.23
N ARG A 83 12.11 1.48 -21.29
CA ARG A 83 12.60 2.47 -22.27
C ARG A 83 11.45 3.14 -23.01
N GLN A 84 10.48 2.36 -23.48
CA GLN A 84 9.33 2.86 -24.20
C GLN A 84 8.48 3.78 -23.32
N LEU A 85 8.26 3.38 -22.06
CA LEU A 85 7.57 4.22 -21.08
C LEU A 85 8.32 5.53 -20.85
N ASN A 86 9.64 5.46 -20.59
CA ASN A 86 10.49 6.65 -20.42
C ASN A 86 10.38 7.60 -21.62
N ASN A 87 10.52 7.05 -22.84
CA ASN A 87 10.58 7.86 -24.05
C ASN A 87 9.24 8.55 -24.38
N CYS A 88 8.12 8.10 -23.78
CA CYS A 88 6.84 8.79 -23.86
C CYS A 88 6.81 10.11 -23.06
N PHE A 89 7.74 10.32 -22.12
CA PHE A 89 7.78 11.48 -21.23
C PHE A 89 9.00 12.38 -21.46
N VAL A 90 9.73 12.22 -22.57
CA VAL A 90 10.89 13.05 -22.92
C VAL A 90 10.55 14.54 -22.86
N GLY A 91 11.42 15.31 -22.20
CA GLY A 91 11.28 16.75 -22.03
C GLY A 91 10.32 17.17 -20.91
N VAL A 92 9.58 16.23 -20.30
CA VAL A 92 8.75 16.47 -19.12
C VAL A 92 9.62 16.43 -17.86
N SER A 93 9.29 17.24 -16.85
CA SER A 93 10.03 17.21 -15.58
C SER A 93 9.66 16.00 -14.72
N MET A 94 10.65 15.45 -14.03
CA MET A 94 10.49 14.24 -13.24
C MET A 94 9.53 14.46 -12.07
N SER A 95 9.56 15.61 -11.40
CA SER A 95 8.62 15.91 -10.31
C SER A 95 7.14 15.86 -10.76
N ARG A 96 6.86 16.32 -11.98
CA ARG A 96 5.53 16.26 -12.58
C ARG A 96 5.12 14.83 -12.88
N VAL A 97 6.04 14.04 -13.44
CA VAL A 97 5.81 12.64 -13.77
C VAL A 97 5.62 11.81 -12.51
N VAL A 98 6.48 11.94 -11.50
CA VAL A 98 6.34 11.25 -10.21
C VAL A 98 4.96 11.45 -9.60
N ALA A 99 4.46 12.68 -9.57
CA ALA A 99 3.15 12.95 -8.99
C ALA A 99 1.99 12.35 -9.81
N LEU A 100 2.15 12.17 -11.14
CA LEU A 100 1.21 11.43 -11.99
C LEU A 100 1.32 9.92 -11.77
N MET A 101 2.55 9.43 -11.54
CA MET A 101 2.88 8.01 -11.46
C MET A 101 2.54 7.34 -10.13
N VAL A 102 2.28 8.11 -9.07
CA VAL A 102 1.80 7.54 -7.80
C VAL A 102 0.52 6.68 -8.00
N ALA A 103 -0.28 6.98 -9.03
CA ALA A 103 -1.47 6.22 -9.42
C ALA A 103 -1.37 5.50 -10.77
N ASP A 104 -0.17 5.39 -11.35
CA ASP A 104 0.00 4.75 -12.66
C ASP A 104 0.09 3.23 -12.51
N PHE A 105 -1.00 2.55 -12.85
CA PHE A 105 -1.09 1.09 -12.83
C PHE A 105 -0.09 0.42 -13.77
N GLU A 106 0.27 1.04 -14.92
CA GLU A 106 1.24 0.48 -15.86
C GLU A 106 2.64 0.44 -15.24
N LEU A 107 3.02 1.49 -14.49
CA LEU A 107 4.29 1.49 -13.76
C LEU A 107 4.32 0.45 -12.65
N HIS A 108 3.25 0.36 -11.85
CA HIS A 108 3.18 -0.59 -10.74
C HIS A 108 3.28 -2.02 -11.26
N ASP A 109 2.54 -2.35 -12.33
CA ASP A 109 2.60 -3.65 -13.00
C ASP A 109 3.99 -3.97 -13.56
N LEU A 110 4.59 -3.04 -14.33
CA LEU A 110 5.94 -3.23 -14.89
C LEU A 110 6.97 -3.53 -13.81
N ARG A 111 6.86 -2.82 -12.69
CA ARG A 111 7.75 -2.99 -11.56
C ARG A 111 7.52 -4.31 -10.83
N GLU A 112 6.28 -4.73 -10.62
CA GLU A 112 5.96 -6.03 -10.04
C GLU A 112 6.51 -7.17 -10.91
N ARG A 113 6.31 -7.09 -12.23
CA ARG A 113 6.89 -8.05 -13.18
C ARG A 113 8.43 -8.06 -13.13
N ALA A 114 9.06 -6.90 -13.03
CA ALA A 114 10.51 -6.80 -12.91
C ALA A 114 11.04 -7.38 -11.59
N LEU A 115 10.32 -7.18 -10.48
CA LEU A 115 10.65 -7.81 -9.19
C LEU A 115 10.49 -9.33 -9.26
N LYS A 116 9.40 -9.85 -9.82
CA LYS A 116 9.20 -11.29 -10.00
C LYS A 116 10.30 -11.91 -10.87
N TRP A 117 10.62 -11.28 -12.00
CA TRP A 117 11.74 -11.69 -12.86
C TRP A 117 13.07 -11.74 -12.08
N THR A 118 13.29 -10.76 -11.20
CA THR A 118 14.50 -10.67 -10.38
C THR A 118 14.65 -11.86 -9.44
N GLU A 119 13.57 -12.30 -8.82
CA GLU A 119 13.57 -13.46 -7.94
C GLU A 119 13.97 -14.74 -8.70
N GLU A 120 13.37 -14.94 -9.87
CA GLU A 120 13.68 -16.08 -10.75
C GLU A 120 15.15 -16.00 -11.22
N ALA A 121 15.62 -14.82 -11.62
CA ALA A 121 16.99 -14.60 -12.09
C ALA A 121 18.03 -14.89 -11.00
N ILE A 122 17.82 -14.36 -9.79
CA ILE A 122 18.75 -14.61 -8.68
C ILE A 122 18.66 -16.06 -8.20
N SER A 123 17.50 -16.70 -8.28
CA SER A 123 17.38 -18.14 -8.00
C SER A 123 18.25 -18.97 -8.96
N GLU A 124 18.23 -18.68 -10.27
CA GLU A 124 19.11 -19.35 -11.25
C GLU A 124 20.60 -19.07 -10.95
N VAL A 125 20.97 -17.81 -10.67
CA VAL A 125 22.35 -17.43 -10.30
C VAL A 125 22.82 -18.22 -9.08
N VAL A 126 22.04 -18.20 -8.00
CA VAL A 126 22.35 -18.90 -6.75
C VAL A 126 22.46 -20.41 -6.98
N TYR A 127 21.54 -20.99 -7.75
CA TYR A 127 21.58 -22.41 -8.08
C TYR A 127 22.86 -22.76 -8.84
N ARG A 128 23.22 -22.01 -9.89
CA ARG A 128 24.43 -22.27 -10.69
C ARG A 128 25.71 -22.02 -9.88
N TYR A 129 25.69 -21.09 -8.93
CA TYR A 129 26.85 -20.70 -8.11
C TYR A 129 26.90 -21.36 -6.72
N ARG A 130 25.99 -22.31 -6.43
CA ARG A 130 25.79 -22.92 -5.09
C ARG A 130 27.05 -23.53 -4.46
N ARG A 131 27.93 -24.12 -5.27
CA ARG A 131 29.16 -24.77 -4.76
C ARG A 131 30.15 -23.73 -4.24
N GLN A 132 30.25 -22.59 -4.91
CA GLN A 132 31.12 -21.48 -4.54
C GLN A 132 30.55 -20.79 -3.29
N ILE A 133 29.22 -20.59 -3.23
CA ILE A 133 28.53 -20.06 -2.06
C ILE A 133 28.82 -20.92 -0.82
N GLN A 134 28.70 -22.24 -0.93
CA GLN A 134 28.99 -23.17 0.18
C GLN A 134 30.46 -23.13 0.62
N ARG A 135 31.40 -22.91 -0.31
CA ARG A 135 32.83 -22.93 -0.02
C ARG A 135 33.35 -21.62 0.55
N SER A 136 32.89 -20.48 0.03
CA SER A 136 33.32 -19.14 0.43
C SER A 136 32.17 -18.15 0.21
N PRO A 137 31.27 -18.00 1.20
CA PRO A 137 30.07 -17.19 1.01
C PRO A 137 30.37 -15.70 0.80
N TYR A 138 31.29 -15.13 1.58
CA TYR A 138 31.73 -13.74 1.40
C TYR A 138 32.39 -13.52 0.02
N GLY A 139 33.34 -14.38 -0.35
CA GLY A 139 34.01 -14.31 -1.65
C GLY A 139 33.04 -14.46 -2.83
N ALA A 140 32.05 -15.35 -2.70
CA ALA A 140 31.01 -15.54 -3.69
C ALA A 140 30.15 -14.27 -3.87
N TYR A 141 29.68 -13.65 -2.78
CA TYR A 141 28.90 -12.42 -2.85
C TYR A 141 29.68 -11.28 -3.51
N MET A 142 30.94 -11.07 -3.10
CA MET A 142 31.78 -10.00 -3.67
C MET A 142 32.00 -10.21 -5.17
N HIS A 143 32.24 -11.45 -5.60
CA HIS A 143 32.39 -11.78 -7.01
C HIS A 143 31.10 -11.49 -7.79
N LEU A 144 29.95 -12.01 -7.36
CA LEU A 144 28.68 -11.79 -8.05
C LEU A 144 28.30 -10.30 -8.13
N SER A 145 28.56 -9.55 -7.04
CA SER A 145 28.32 -8.11 -6.98
C SER A 145 29.17 -7.34 -8.00
N GLN A 146 30.42 -7.73 -8.18
CA GLN A 146 31.31 -7.14 -9.20
C GLN A 146 30.96 -7.58 -10.62
N THR A 147 30.51 -8.83 -10.79
CA THR A 147 30.24 -9.42 -12.10
C THR A 147 29.03 -8.79 -12.80
N PHE A 148 27.97 -8.44 -12.06
CA PHE A 148 26.79 -7.84 -12.68
C PHE A 148 26.06 -6.78 -11.87
N LEU A 149 26.05 -6.86 -10.53
CA LEU A 149 25.24 -5.95 -9.71
C LEU A 149 25.65 -4.48 -9.94
N GLY A 150 26.95 -4.19 -9.92
CA GLY A 150 27.46 -2.83 -10.16
C GLY A 150 27.15 -2.28 -11.56
N ASP A 151 27.15 -3.12 -12.60
CA ASP A 151 26.80 -2.71 -13.97
C ASP A 151 25.30 -2.41 -14.07
N ILE A 152 24.43 -3.28 -13.55
CA ILE A 152 22.98 -3.03 -13.53
C ILE A 152 22.68 -1.76 -12.72
N ASP A 153 23.31 -1.59 -11.57
CA ASP A 153 23.11 -0.43 -10.72
C ASP A 153 23.47 0.86 -11.46
N THR A 154 24.67 0.95 -12.02
CA THR A 154 25.19 2.19 -12.61
C THR A 154 24.68 2.47 -14.02
N ARG A 155 24.36 1.44 -14.81
CA ARG A 155 23.93 1.60 -16.21
C ARG A 155 22.41 1.61 -16.36
N ILE A 156 21.70 0.81 -15.55
CA ILE A 156 20.25 0.62 -15.69
C ILE A 156 19.52 1.34 -14.56
N ALA A 157 19.70 0.94 -13.30
CA ALA A 157 18.87 1.44 -12.20
C ALA A 157 19.13 2.92 -11.87
N HIS A 158 20.39 3.32 -11.77
CA HIS A 158 20.85 4.66 -11.41
C HIS A 158 21.71 5.28 -12.52
N GLY A 159 21.40 4.94 -13.77
CA GLY A 159 22.01 5.53 -14.96
C GLY A 159 21.60 7.00 -15.18
N GLU A 160 21.69 7.46 -16.43
CA GLU A 160 21.48 8.88 -16.77
C GLU A 160 20.04 9.37 -16.55
N ASP A 161 19.04 8.47 -16.53
CA ASP A 161 17.63 8.81 -16.35
C ASP A 161 17.01 8.20 -15.08
N ARG A 162 16.33 9.05 -14.28
CA ARG A 162 15.67 8.67 -13.02
C ARG A 162 14.35 7.92 -13.19
N MET A 163 13.81 7.84 -14.39
CA MET A 163 12.63 7.01 -14.67
C MET A 163 12.95 5.53 -14.48
N TYR A 164 14.12 5.10 -14.98
CA TYR A 164 14.60 3.74 -14.74
C TYR A 164 14.75 3.45 -13.26
N GLN A 165 15.23 4.40 -12.46
CA GLN A 165 15.32 4.27 -11.01
C GLN A 165 13.98 3.93 -10.35
N ARG A 166 12.85 4.38 -10.91
CA ARG A 166 11.51 4.08 -10.35
C ARG A 166 11.09 2.63 -10.51
N VAL A 167 11.54 1.97 -11.59
CA VAL A 167 11.29 0.54 -11.83
C VAL A 167 12.42 -0.28 -11.22
N TRP A 168 13.64 0.03 -11.63
CA TRP A 168 14.84 -0.77 -11.42
C TRP A 168 15.57 -0.48 -10.11
N GLY A 169 15.27 0.63 -9.42
CA GLY A 169 15.85 0.92 -8.10
C GLY A 169 15.50 -0.15 -7.07
N SER A 170 14.22 -0.53 -6.96
CA SER A 170 13.84 -1.64 -6.07
C SER A 170 14.28 -3.01 -6.58
N VAL A 171 14.52 -3.14 -7.89
CA VAL A 171 15.05 -4.39 -8.49
C VAL A 171 16.49 -4.60 -8.06
N ILE A 172 17.34 -3.57 -8.10
CA ILE A 172 18.74 -3.71 -7.69
C ILE A 172 18.85 -3.99 -6.18
N ASP A 173 18.01 -3.35 -5.37
CA ASP A 173 17.92 -3.62 -3.93
C ASP A 173 17.45 -5.06 -3.66
N CYS A 174 16.46 -5.55 -4.42
CA CYS A 174 16.00 -6.94 -4.38
C CYS A 174 17.12 -7.92 -4.75
N MET A 175 17.84 -7.68 -5.85
CA MET A 175 18.97 -8.52 -6.27
C MET A 175 20.02 -8.63 -5.17
N ALA A 176 20.43 -7.48 -4.62
CA ALA A 176 21.42 -7.42 -3.56
C ALA A 176 20.94 -8.18 -2.32
N TYR A 177 19.69 -7.95 -1.88
CA TYR A 177 19.11 -8.61 -0.72
C TYR A 177 19.03 -10.14 -0.89
N LEU A 178 18.52 -10.63 -2.03
CA LEU A 178 18.40 -12.06 -2.29
C LEU A 178 19.77 -12.75 -2.33
N MET A 179 20.80 -12.07 -2.88
CA MET A 179 22.18 -12.57 -2.82
C MET A 179 22.75 -12.55 -1.40
N ILE A 180 22.46 -11.51 -0.60
CA ILE A 180 22.84 -11.48 0.83
C ILE A 180 22.18 -12.65 1.57
N GLU A 181 20.89 -12.87 1.34
CA GLU A 181 20.16 -13.95 1.98
C GLU A 181 20.74 -15.31 1.59
N ALA A 182 20.99 -15.54 0.30
CA ALA A 182 21.54 -16.79 -0.21
C ALA A 182 22.99 -17.06 0.24
N CYS A 183 23.83 -16.02 0.29
CA CYS A 183 25.24 -16.17 0.64
C CYS A 183 25.45 -16.22 2.15
N PHE A 184 24.75 -15.40 2.92
CA PHE A 184 25.07 -15.19 4.34
C PHE A 184 24.05 -15.81 5.28
N ILE A 185 22.77 -15.54 5.05
CA ILE A 185 21.69 -15.86 6.01
C ILE A 185 21.33 -17.35 5.91
N LYS A 186 21.00 -17.83 4.70
CA LYS A 186 20.61 -19.23 4.45
C LYS A 186 21.74 -20.24 4.68
N THR A 187 22.99 -19.81 4.57
CA THR A 187 24.16 -20.66 4.88
C THR A 187 24.48 -20.69 6.38
N GLY A 188 23.87 -19.83 7.19
CA GLY A 188 24.23 -19.62 8.59
C GLY A 188 25.60 -18.95 8.78
N TYR A 189 26.18 -18.38 7.72
CA TYR A 189 27.48 -17.71 7.79
C TYR A 189 27.39 -16.35 8.50
N ALA A 190 26.24 -15.70 8.45
CA ALA A 190 25.91 -14.53 9.27
C ALA A 190 24.43 -14.49 9.64
N ALA A 191 24.12 -13.97 10.82
CA ALA A 191 22.76 -13.65 11.24
C ALA A 191 22.72 -12.32 12.02
N LEU A 192 21.54 -11.72 12.09
CA LEU A 192 21.26 -10.57 12.93
C LEU A 192 20.47 -11.02 14.14
N GLU A 193 20.96 -10.69 15.33
CA GLU A 193 20.24 -10.86 16.59
C GLU A 193 19.83 -9.49 17.12
N PHE A 194 18.67 -9.44 17.76
CA PHE A 194 18.16 -8.25 18.43
C PHE A 194 18.13 -8.53 19.93
N ASP A 195 18.67 -7.62 20.73
CA ASP A 195 18.58 -7.75 22.18
C ASP A 195 17.15 -7.49 22.70
N ASP A 196 16.87 -8.00 23.90
CA ASP A 196 15.60 -7.79 24.61
C ASP A 196 15.52 -6.38 25.24
N SER A 197 16.46 -5.49 24.95
CA SER A 197 16.39 -4.12 25.46
C SER A 197 15.27 -3.35 24.75
N SER A 198 14.73 -2.32 25.40
CA SER A 198 13.70 -1.46 24.79
C SER A 198 14.17 -0.71 23.54
N GLY A 199 15.48 -0.74 23.23
CA GLY A 199 16.04 -0.19 22.01
C GLY A 199 16.32 -1.23 20.93
N HIS A 200 16.11 -2.53 21.20
CA HIS A 200 16.35 -3.64 20.28
C HIS A 200 17.65 -3.48 19.49
N ARG A 201 18.78 -3.43 20.21
CA ARG A 201 20.08 -3.24 19.56
C ARG A 201 20.41 -4.48 18.76
N THR A 202 20.84 -4.24 17.52
CA THR A 202 21.21 -5.30 16.59
C THR A 202 22.67 -5.69 16.77
N SER A 203 22.94 -6.98 16.85
CA SER A 203 24.28 -7.57 16.80
C SER A 203 24.42 -8.48 15.59
N LEU A 204 25.59 -8.43 14.95
CA LEU A 204 25.97 -9.38 13.91
C LEU A 204 26.59 -10.60 14.58
N VAL A 205 26.08 -11.79 14.27
CA VAL A 205 26.57 -13.08 14.79
C VAL A 205 26.87 -14.06 13.66
N GLY A 206 27.53 -15.17 13.99
CA GLY A 206 27.90 -16.24 13.05
C GLY A 206 29.38 -16.21 12.63
N PRO A 207 29.82 -17.18 11.79
CA PRO A 207 31.21 -17.33 11.38
C PRO A 207 31.88 -16.05 10.83
N ILE A 208 31.12 -15.15 10.20
CA ILE A 208 31.65 -13.90 9.66
C ILE A 208 32.39 -13.03 10.69
N VAL A 209 32.00 -13.11 11.97
CA VAL A 209 32.59 -12.26 13.04
C VAL A 209 34.01 -12.66 13.39
N ALA A 210 34.45 -13.86 12.97
CA ALA A 210 35.83 -14.31 13.16
C ALA A 210 36.83 -13.47 12.34
N ASN A 211 36.38 -12.81 11.27
CA ASN A 211 37.18 -11.91 10.46
C ASN A 211 36.64 -10.47 10.56
N GLN A 212 37.35 -9.62 11.33
CA GLN A 212 36.92 -8.24 11.58
C GLN A 212 36.78 -7.39 10.31
N GLY A 213 37.61 -7.64 9.28
CA GLY A 213 37.52 -6.92 8.01
C GLY A 213 36.25 -7.27 7.24
N GLU A 214 35.93 -8.55 7.15
CA GLU A 214 34.69 -9.04 6.51
C GLU A 214 33.45 -8.61 7.29
N ALA A 215 33.48 -8.70 8.62
CA ALA A 215 32.38 -8.25 9.48
C ALA A 215 32.10 -6.74 9.32
N HIS A 216 33.14 -5.91 9.27
CA HIS A 216 32.99 -4.47 9.05
C HIS A 216 32.41 -4.16 7.66
N ALA A 217 32.94 -4.80 6.60
CA ALA A 217 32.45 -4.62 5.25
C ALA A 217 30.99 -5.07 5.11
N PHE A 218 30.64 -6.23 5.68
CA PHE A 218 29.28 -6.76 5.67
C PHE A 218 28.30 -5.88 6.45
N GLY A 219 28.71 -5.32 7.59
CA GLY A 219 27.90 -4.33 8.31
C GLY A 219 27.56 -3.11 7.45
N GLY A 220 28.51 -2.65 6.62
CA GLY A 220 28.26 -1.60 5.63
C GLY A 220 27.24 -2.01 4.57
N ILE A 221 27.34 -3.24 4.05
CA ILE A 221 26.41 -3.82 3.06
C ILE A 221 24.99 -3.94 3.63
N LEU A 222 24.84 -4.47 4.84
CA LEU A 222 23.54 -4.61 5.50
C LEU A 222 22.83 -3.27 5.71
N ASN A 223 23.59 -2.23 6.05
CA ASN A 223 23.07 -0.87 6.20
C ASN A 223 22.66 -0.27 4.85
N LEU A 224 23.53 -0.39 3.84
CA LEU A 224 23.28 0.15 2.50
C LEU A 224 22.00 -0.42 1.88
N PHE A 225 21.82 -1.74 1.94
CA PHE A 225 20.66 -2.42 1.37
C PHE A 225 19.51 -2.60 2.36
N GLY A 226 19.49 -1.88 3.49
CA GLY A 226 18.35 -1.89 4.41
C GLY A 226 17.94 -3.29 4.89
N VAL A 227 18.90 -4.18 5.13
CA VAL A 227 18.63 -5.55 5.60
C VAL A 227 18.20 -5.56 7.07
N GLU A 228 18.82 -4.74 7.89
CA GLU A 228 18.49 -4.63 9.32
C GLU A 228 17.03 -4.15 9.55
N PRO A 229 16.52 -3.10 8.88
CA PRO A 229 15.12 -2.71 9.00
C PRO A 229 14.13 -3.82 8.63
N ALA A 230 14.42 -4.61 7.59
CA ALA A 230 13.57 -5.73 7.20
C ALA A 230 13.59 -6.85 8.26
N ALA A 231 14.76 -7.18 8.79
CA ALA A 231 14.92 -8.15 9.87
C ALA A 231 14.22 -7.67 11.17
N TYR A 232 14.34 -6.38 11.51
CA TYR A 232 13.65 -5.77 12.64
C TYR A 232 12.13 -5.89 12.51
N LEU A 233 11.58 -5.51 11.35
CA LEU A 233 10.15 -5.65 11.09
C LEU A 233 9.70 -7.11 11.22
N LYS A 234 10.51 -8.07 10.77
CA LYS A 234 10.17 -9.50 10.89
C LYS A 234 10.19 -9.98 12.35
N GLU A 235 11.34 -9.86 13.00
CA GLU A 235 11.63 -10.55 14.26
C GLU A 235 11.09 -9.78 15.48
N VAL A 236 11.15 -8.45 15.44
CA VAL A 236 10.77 -7.59 16.58
C VAL A 236 9.31 -7.14 16.49
N VAL A 237 8.75 -7.01 15.28
CA VAL A 237 7.41 -6.44 15.11
C VAL A 237 6.37 -7.50 14.71
N LEU A 238 6.56 -8.12 13.54
CA LEU A 238 5.55 -8.99 12.92
C LEU A 238 5.42 -10.33 13.65
N ALA A 239 6.53 -11.00 13.97
CA ALA A 239 6.48 -12.30 14.64
C ALA A 239 5.87 -12.24 16.06
N PRO A 240 6.22 -11.25 16.93
CA PRO A 240 5.55 -11.09 18.21
C PRO A 240 4.07 -10.72 18.09
N LEU A 241 3.73 -9.84 17.14
CA LEU A 241 2.33 -9.47 16.86
C LEU A 241 1.51 -10.70 16.44
N ALA A 242 2.01 -11.50 15.49
CA ALA A 242 1.34 -12.72 15.05
C ALA A 242 1.09 -13.69 16.23
N ARG A 243 2.09 -13.89 17.11
CA ARG A 243 1.92 -14.69 18.33
C ARG A 243 0.84 -14.14 19.27
N ALA A 244 0.80 -12.82 19.45
CA ALA A 244 -0.22 -12.17 20.28
C ALA A 244 -1.62 -12.34 19.70
N LEU A 245 -1.80 -12.11 18.39
CA LEU A 245 -3.08 -12.25 17.71
C LEU A 245 -3.61 -13.68 17.74
N ARG A 246 -2.73 -14.69 17.56
CA ARG A 246 -3.11 -16.10 17.71
C ARG A 246 -3.57 -16.42 19.13
N ARG A 247 -2.83 -15.97 20.15
CA ARG A 247 -3.19 -16.19 21.55
C ARG A 247 -4.54 -15.58 21.89
N ASP A 248 -4.85 -14.43 21.30
CA ASP A 248 -6.07 -13.69 21.56
C ASP A 248 -7.26 -14.17 20.70
N GLY A 249 -7.08 -15.18 19.84
CA GLY A 249 -8.12 -15.71 18.96
C GLY A 249 -8.64 -14.67 17.96
N PHE A 250 -7.76 -13.80 17.47
CA PHE A 250 -8.15 -12.64 16.66
C PHE A 250 -8.90 -13.05 15.39
N ALA A 251 -8.38 -14.04 14.67
CA ALA A 251 -8.96 -14.52 13.42
C ALA A 251 -10.38 -15.06 13.63
N GLU A 252 -10.55 -15.92 14.62
CA GLU A 252 -11.82 -16.53 15.00
C GLU A 252 -12.83 -15.48 15.45
N SER A 253 -12.37 -14.44 16.17
CA SER A 253 -13.24 -13.36 16.66
C SER A 253 -13.75 -12.42 15.57
N ARG A 254 -13.11 -12.40 14.40
CA ARG A 254 -13.38 -11.43 13.32
C ARG A 254 -14.16 -12.03 12.15
N GLY A 255 -14.21 -13.36 12.00
CA GLY A 255 -14.88 -14.02 10.88
C GLY A 255 -14.06 -13.89 9.60
N ASP A 256 -14.69 -13.56 8.47
CA ASP A 256 -14.00 -13.43 7.19
C ASP A 256 -13.00 -12.26 7.18
N LEU A 257 -11.73 -12.58 7.40
CA LEU A 257 -10.62 -11.64 7.39
C LEU A 257 -10.38 -11.02 6.01
N ARG A 258 -10.62 -11.76 4.92
CA ARG A 258 -10.37 -11.26 3.56
C ARG A 258 -11.41 -10.22 3.17
N ALA A 259 -12.69 -10.47 3.49
CA ALA A 259 -13.73 -9.46 3.31
C ALA A 259 -13.44 -8.17 4.10
N ARG A 260 -12.94 -8.30 5.34
CA ARG A 260 -12.54 -7.15 6.16
C ARG A 260 -11.36 -6.38 5.57
N LEU A 261 -10.33 -7.09 5.13
CA LEU A 261 -9.16 -6.47 4.48
C LEU A 261 -9.61 -5.61 3.30
N ASN A 262 -10.42 -6.19 2.40
CA ASN A 262 -10.95 -5.50 1.23
C ASN A 262 -11.81 -4.28 1.60
N THR A 263 -12.61 -4.40 2.66
CA THR A 263 -13.43 -3.29 3.16
C THR A 263 -12.56 -2.15 3.68
N TYR A 264 -11.59 -2.45 4.56
CA TYR A 264 -10.70 -1.44 5.12
C TYR A 264 -9.87 -0.76 4.02
N LEU A 265 -9.36 -1.54 3.06
CA LEU A 265 -8.62 -1.03 1.93
C LEU A 265 -9.48 -0.12 1.03
N GLY A 266 -10.69 -0.56 0.68
CA GLY A 266 -11.62 0.23 -0.13
C GLY A 266 -11.94 1.58 0.51
N ASP A 267 -12.16 1.59 1.82
CA ASP A 267 -12.43 2.82 2.56
C ASP A 267 -11.20 3.74 2.64
N LEU A 268 -10.00 3.17 2.75
CA LEU A 268 -8.73 3.91 2.69
C LEU A 268 -8.50 4.52 1.31
N LEU A 269 -8.73 3.75 0.23
CA LEU A 269 -8.62 4.19 -1.16
C LEU A 269 -9.54 5.36 -1.46
N GLU A 270 -10.78 5.30 -0.97
CA GLU A 270 -11.75 6.40 -1.09
C GLU A 270 -11.33 7.65 -0.29
N ALA A 271 -10.82 7.46 0.93
CA ALA A 271 -10.44 8.57 1.79
C ALA A 271 -9.12 9.24 1.35
N TRP A 272 -8.25 8.48 0.65
CA TRP A 272 -6.89 8.87 0.31
C TRP A 272 -6.78 10.20 -0.48
N PRO A 273 -7.53 10.44 -1.57
CA PRO A 273 -7.47 11.71 -2.31
C PRO A 273 -7.73 12.95 -1.44
N HIS A 274 -8.53 12.79 -0.38
CA HIS A 274 -8.96 13.88 0.49
C HIS A 274 -8.08 14.04 1.74
N LEU A 275 -7.48 12.94 2.22
CA LEU A 275 -6.67 12.93 3.44
C LEU A 275 -5.17 12.92 3.19
N CYS A 276 -4.70 12.73 1.95
CA CYS A 276 -3.27 12.76 1.60
C CYS A 276 -2.57 14.09 1.98
N GLY A 277 -3.31 15.20 1.96
CA GLY A 277 -2.81 16.52 2.38
C GLY A 277 -2.73 16.71 3.90
N SER A 278 -3.22 15.76 4.71
CA SER A 278 -3.24 15.87 6.17
C SER A 278 -1.86 15.64 6.77
N ALA A 279 -1.35 16.60 7.52
CA ALA A 279 -0.12 16.47 8.30
C ALA A 279 -0.32 15.74 9.65
N ARG A 280 -1.53 15.27 9.96
CA ARG A 280 -1.92 14.80 11.31
C ARG A 280 -1.55 13.35 11.61
N SER A 281 -0.34 12.91 11.26
CA SER A 281 0.11 11.51 11.50
C SER A 281 0.07 11.11 12.98
N TRP A 282 0.24 12.07 13.89
CA TRP A 282 0.10 11.85 15.35
C TRP A 282 -1.28 11.35 15.79
N ARG A 283 -2.34 11.57 15.00
CA ARG A 283 -3.69 11.06 15.34
C ARG A 283 -3.81 9.55 15.10
N TYR A 284 -2.98 9.00 14.23
CA TYR A 284 -3.01 7.60 13.83
C TYR A 284 -1.89 6.79 14.50
N ILE A 285 -1.45 7.21 15.69
CA ILE A 285 -0.55 6.42 16.52
C ILE A 285 -1.32 5.29 17.20
N PHE A 286 -0.70 4.11 17.25
CA PHE A 286 -1.16 2.93 17.97
C PHE A 286 0.03 2.08 18.46
N GLY A 287 -0.16 1.35 19.56
CA GLY A 287 0.84 0.41 20.09
C GLY A 287 0.70 -0.97 19.44
N ILE A 288 1.80 -1.73 19.38
CA ILE A 288 1.83 -3.08 18.77
C ILE A 288 1.84 -4.15 19.87
N PRO A 289 0.78 -4.96 20.00
CA PRO A 289 0.70 -6.02 20.99
C PRO A 289 1.88 -6.99 20.96
N GLY A 290 2.32 -7.43 22.13
CA GLY A 290 3.45 -8.34 22.28
C GLY A 290 4.83 -7.67 22.19
N THR A 291 4.88 -6.34 22.09
CA THR A 291 6.11 -5.53 21.96
C THR A 291 5.93 -4.18 22.66
N ASP A 292 7.04 -3.44 22.88
CA ASP A 292 6.99 -2.03 23.27
C ASP A 292 6.82 -1.08 22.06
N CYS A 293 6.84 -1.64 20.85
CA CYS A 293 6.83 -0.88 19.61
C CYS A 293 5.53 -0.10 19.42
N SER A 294 5.66 1.04 18.75
CA SER A 294 4.53 1.86 18.35
C SER A 294 4.61 2.18 16.86
N ALA A 295 3.44 2.33 16.25
CA ALA A 295 3.32 2.64 14.84
C ALA A 295 2.44 3.86 14.58
N ALA A 296 2.69 4.54 13.46
CA ALA A 296 1.89 5.66 12.98
C ALA A 296 1.58 5.49 11.50
N PHE A 297 0.33 5.76 11.13
CA PHE A 297 -0.10 5.79 9.74
C PHE A 297 -0.10 7.19 9.12
N ARG A 298 0.20 7.25 7.83
CA ARG A 298 0.18 8.47 7.02
C ARG A 298 -0.28 8.16 5.58
N PHE A 299 -1.15 9.00 5.04
CA PHE A 299 -1.59 8.97 3.63
C PHE A 299 -0.55 9.55 2.65
N ILE A 300 0.72 9.21 2.85
CA ILE A 300 1.82 9.53 1.93
C ILE A 300 2.72 8.32 1.92
N ALA A 301 2.74 7.67 0.77
CA ALA A 301 3.63 6.58 0.48
C ALA A 301 4.46 6.92 -0.75
N SER A 302 5.67 6.38 -0.80
CA SER A 302 6.41 6.31 -2.05
C SER A 302 5.68 5.41 -3.06
N GLN A 303 4.85 4.49 -2.57
CA GLN A 303 4.15 3.45 -3.34
C GLN A 303 2.82 3.11 -2.67
N GLY A 304 1.73 3.14 -3.43
CA GLY A 304 0.38 2.82 -2.93
C GLY A 304 -0.28 3.94 -2.12
N VAL A 305 -1.18 3.57 -1.20
CA VAL A 305 -2.16 4.49 -0.59
C VAL A 305 -1.68 5.15 0.70
N GLY A 306 -0.70 4.55 1.37
CA GLY A 306 -0.22 5.05 2.65
C GLY A 306 0.93 4.25 3.22
N THR A 307 1.48 4.75 4.32
CA THR A 307 2.64 4.18 4.98
C THR A 307 2.37 4.02 6.48
N ILE A 308 2.79 2.89 7.04
CA ILE A 308 2.83 2.61 8.46
C ILE A 308 4.29 2.66 8.90
N TYR A 309 4.65 3.69 9.67
CA TYR A 309 5.98 3.82 10.27
C TYR A 309 6.01 3.15 11.63
N VAL A 310 7.11 2.50 11.98
CA VAL A 310 7.29 1.77 13.24
C VAL A 310 8.54 2.28 13.95
N SER A 311 8.47 2.33 15.28
CA SER A 311 9.60 2.65 16.15
C SER A 311 9.49 1.86 17.46
N ASP A 312 10.61 1.79 18.19
CA ASP A 312 10.73 1.01 19.42
C ASP A 312 9.74 1.41 20.53
N ASN A 313 9.19 2.64 20.48
CA ASN A 313 8.16 3.14 21.39
C ASN A 313 7.52 4.44 20.86
N GLU A 314 6.46 4.91 21.51
CA GLU A 314 5.72 6.11 21.10
C GLU A 314 6.58 7.38 21.14
N GLU A 315 7.47 7.54 22.12
CA GLU A 315 8.35 8.72 22.20
C GLU A 315 9.30 8.79 21.01
N SER A 316 9.92 7.67 20.66
CA SER A 316 10.81 7.57 19.50
C SER A 316 10.03 7.72 18.19
N LEU A 317 8.80 7.20 18.11
CA LEU A 317 7.90 7.41 16.97
C LEU A 317 7.57 8.89 16.77
N ARG A 318 7.24 9.63 17.85
CA ARG A 318 6.94 11.07 17.79
C ARG A 318 8.15 11.87 17.29
N ARG A 319 9.34 11.60 17.82
CA ARG A 319 10.59 12.18 17.31
C ARG A 319 10.83 11.81 15.84
N GLY A 320 10.52 10.57 15.46
CA GLY A 320 10.60 10.09 14.08
C GLY A 320 9.67 10.84 13.13
N LEU A 321 8.44 11.16 13.55
CA LEU A 321 7.49 11.94 12.75
C LEU A 321 7.96 13.37 12.44
N GLU A 322 8.78 13.95 13.32
CA GLU A 322 9.38 15.27 13.16
C GLU A 322 10.65 15.24 12.30
N THR A 323 11.43 14.15 12.40
CA THR A 323 12.77 14.02 11.80
C THR A 323 12.83 13.13 10.55
N ASN A 324 11.75 12.42 10.23
CA ASN A 324 11.68 11.35 9.24
C ASN A 324 12.71 10.23 9.47
N PHE A 325 12.93 9.86 10.74
CA PHE A 325 13.77 8.74 11.12
C PHE A 325 12.95 7.70 11.88
N PHE A 326 12.85 6.50 11.31
CA PHE A 326 12.05 5.40 11.86
C PHE A 326 12.87 4.10 11.80
N ARG A 327 12.55 3.14 12.68
CA ARG A 327 13.23 1.83 12.70
C ARG A 327 12.83 0.95 11.52
N GLY A 328 11.56 0.99 11.16
CA GLY A 328 11.02 0.27 10.02
C GLY A 328 9.74 0.92 9.52
N ALA A 329 9.30 0.54 8.33
CA ALA A 329 8.03 1.00 7.80
C ALA A 329 7.50 0.09 6.68
N PHE A 330 6.17 0.10 6.54
CA PHE A 330 5.45 -0.59 5.48
C PHE A 330 4.74 0.40 4.57
N ASN A 331 4.79 0.19 3.26
CA ASN A 331 3.85 0.76 2.31
C ASN A 331 2.62 -0.13 2.19
N ILE A 332 1.45 0.48 1.98
CA ILE A 332 0.19 -0.20 1.69
C ILE A 332 -0.07 -0.08 0.19
N GLY A 333 0.01 -1.18 -0.53
CA GLY A 333 -0.27 -1.27 -1.97
C GLY A 333 -1.73 -0.95 -2.31
N LEU A 334 -2.00 -0.73 -3.59
CA LEU A 334 -3.38 -0.54 -4.11
C LEU A 334 -4.22 -1.82 -4.01
N ASP A 335 -3.53 -2.96 -4.00
CA ASP A 335 -4.04 -4.31 -3.78
C ASP A 335 -4.15 -4.68 -2.29
N GLY A 336 -3.70 -3.80 -1.39
CA GLY A 336 -3.68 -4.03 0.06
C GLY A 336 -2.44 -4.74 0.57
N ALA A 337 -1.49 -5.12 -0.29
CA ALA A 337 -0.26 -5.75 0.14
C ALA A 337 0.57 -4.79 1.01
N LEU A 338 0.98 -5.27 2.18
CA LEU A 338 1.87 -4.54 3.08
C LEU A 338 3.31 -4.91 2.76
N SER A 339 4.09 -3.96 2.25
CA SER A 339 5.45 -4.18 1.77
C SER A 339 6.47 -3.31 2.49
N VAL A 340 7.65 -3.85 2.75
CA VAL A 340 8.74 -3.10 3.40
C VAL A 340 9.20 -1.97 2.47
N ILE A 341 9.27 -0.72 2.95
CA ILE A 341 9.58 0.45 2.08
C ILE A 341 10.82 0.26 1.20
N PRO A 342 12.01 -0.09 1.74
CA PRO A 342 13.20 -0.31 0.91
C PRO A 342 13.09 -1.58 0.04
N HIS A 343 12.20 -2.52 0.39
CA HIS A 343 12.09 -3.84 -0.26
C HIS A 343 10.65 -4.17 -0.63
N PRO A 344 10.06 -3.56 -1.66
CA PRO A 344 8.62 -3.69 -1.85
C PRO A 344 8.17 -5.07 -2.37
N TRP A 345 9.12 -5.88 -2.83
CA TRP A 345 8.93 -7.31 -3.09
C TRP A 345 8.77 -8.13 -1.80
N LEU A 346 9.26 -7.63 -0.66
CA LEU A 346 9.18 -8.29 0.64
C LEU A 346 7.90 -7.84 1.34
N THR A 347 6.83 -8.58 1.10
CA THR A 347 5.52 -8.36 1.71
C THR A 347 5.38 -9.09 3.05
N VAL A 348 4.39 -8.69 3.86
CA VAL A 348 4.03 -9.40 5.09
C VAL A 348 3.74 -10.88 4.83
N ASP A 349 3.06 -11.21 3.72
CA ASP A 349 2.79 -12.59 3.29
C ASP A 349 4.05 -13.41 2.99
N ARG A 350 5.17 -12.76 2.72
CA ARG A 350 6.47 -13.41 2.50
C ARG A 350 7.33 -13.45 3.75
N MET A 351 7.02 -12.61 4.75
CA MET A 351 7.73 -12.56 6.03
C MET A 351 7.13 -13.51 7.08
N LEU A 352 5.83 -13.83 6.96
CA LEU A 352 5.06 -14.67 7.87
C LEU A 352 4.41 -15.85 7.13
N GLU A 353 3.87 -16.82 7.89
CA GLU A 353 3.01 -17.87 7.35
C GLU A 353 1.65 -17.29 6.92
N GLU A 354 0.98 -17.90 5.93
CA GLU A 354 -0.22 -17.36 5.26
C GLU A 354 -1.34 -16.97 6.25
N CYS A 355 -1.66 -17.84 7.21
CA CYS A 355 -2.71 -17.58 8.20
C CYS A 355 -2.37 -16.38 9.11
N ASP A 356 -1.09 -16.23 9.47
CA ASP A 356 -0.62 -15.12 10.30
C ASP A 356 -0.59 -13.81 9.53
N ALA A 357 -0.13 -13.87 8.27
CA ALA A 357 0.03 -12.70 7.43
C ALA A 357 -1.29 -11.96 7.19
N LEU A 358 -2.37 -12.69 6.89
CA LEU A 358 -3.70 -12.11 6.71
C LEU A 358 -4.22 -11.49 8.02
N GLY A 359 -4.08 -12.20 9.14
CA GLY A 359 -4.49 -11.71 10.46
C GLY A 359 -3.77 -10.42 10.86
N VAL A 360 -2.45 -10.38 10.67
CA VAL A 360 -1.62 -9.21 10.92
C VAL A 360 -2.00 -8.04 10.01
N SER A 361 -2.20 -8.29 8.72
CA SER A 361 -2.55 -7.24 7.75
C SER A 361 -3.90 -6.60 8.08
N VAL A 362 -4.92 -7.42 8.38
CA VAL A 362 -6.24 -6.92 8.82
C VAL A 362 -6.11 -6.12 10.11
N TRP A 363 -5.34 -6.63 11.09
CA TRP A 363 -5.17 -5.96 12.36
C TRP A 363 -4.53 -4.57 12.20
N LEU A 364 -3.48 -4.46 11.38
CA LEU A 364 -2.78 -3.20 11.09
C LEU A 364 -3.72 -2.16 10.45
N LEU A 365 -4.52 -2.57 9.46
CA LEU A 365 -5.51 -1.68 8.84
C LEU A 365 -6.64 -1.30 9.82
N GLU A 366 -7.09 -2.23 10.67
CA GLU A 366 -8.15 -2.00 11.66
C GLU A 366 -7.77 -0.88 12.65
N GLN A 367 -6.49 -0.78 13.05
CA GLN A 367 -6.03 0.23 14.02
C GLN A 367 -6.26 1.67 13.53
N VAL A 368 -6.27 1.88 12.22
CA VAL A 368 -6.33 3.22 11.62
C VAL A 368 -7.68 3.49 10.96
N HIS A 369 -8.35 2.44 10.49
CA HIS A 369 -9.60 2.50 9.72
C HIS A 369 -10.65 3.41 10.35
N ARG A 370 -11.02 3.16 11.62
CA ARG A 370 -12.06 3.95 12.31
C ARG A 370 -11.73 5.44 12.34
N LYS A 371 -10.47 5.79 12.68
CA LYS A 371 -10.03 7.19 12.80
C LYS A 371 -10.00 7.88 11.44
N VAL A 372 -9.59 7.16 10.39
CA VAL A 372 -9.62 7.65 9.01
C VAL A 372 -11.05 7.97 8.59
N VAL A 373 -11.98 7.03 8.77
CA VAL A 373 -13.39 7.22 8.42
C VAL A 373 -13.97 8.42 9.16
N GLU A 374 -13.73 8.53 10.47
CA GLU A 374 -14.18 9.67 11.27
C GLU A 374 -13.62 11.01 10.78
N ASP A 375 -12.38 11.04 10.28
CA ASP A 375 -11.75 12.26 9.77
C ASP A 375 -12.22 12.61 8.36
N TYR A 376 -12.37 11.62 7.50
CA TYR A 376 -12.93 11.79 6.15
C TYR A 376 -14.34 12.40 6.21
N LEU A 377 -15.19 11.92 7.12
CA LEU A 377 -16.55 12.43 7.30
C LEU A 377 -16.62 13.88 7.83
N LYS A 378 -15.53 14.42 8.38
CA LYS A 378 -15.45 15.81 8.89
C LYS A 378 -15.05 16.81 7.81
N ILE A 379 -14.59 16.35 6.65
CA ILE A 379 -14.18 17.22 5.55
C ILE A 379 -15.42 17.94 5.00
N ARG A 380 -15.51 19.26 5.24
CA ARG A 380 -16.51 20.14 4.66
C ARG A 380 -15.88 20.83 3.45
N HIS A 381 -16.46 20.69 2.25
CA HIS A 381 -15.98 21.48 1.13
C HIS A 381 -16.47 22.94 1.23
N VAL A 382 -15.52 23.86 1.12
CA VAL A 382 -15.73 25.18 0.51
C VAL A 382 -16.08 24.94 -0.95
N GLU A 383 -17.12 25.61 -1.45
CA GLU A 383 -17.58 25.50 -2.84
C GLU A 383 -16.42 25.67 -3.83
N PRO A 384 -16.41 24.94 -4.96
CA PRO A 384 -15.48 25.25 -6.04
C PRO A 384 -15.72 26.71 -6.44
N VAL A 385 -14.68 27.54 -6.33
CA VAL A 385 -14.66 28.85 -6.97
C VAL A 385 -14.93 28.58 -8.44
N ARG A 386 -16.09 29.04 -8.93
CA ARG A 386 -16.42 29.02 -10.35
C ARG A 386 -15.23 29.62 -11.09
N PRO A 387 -14.58 28.92 -12.03
CA PRO A 387 -13.62 29.57 -12.89
C PRO A 387 -14.40 30.60 -13.69
N ASP A 388 -14.05 31.87 -13.51
CA ASP A 388 -14.51 32.94 -14.40
C ASP A 388 -14.13 32.56 -15.83
N SER A 389 -15.16 32.38 -16.65
CA SER A 389 -15.16 32.43 -18.12
C SER A 389 -14.04 31.69 -18.86
N THR A 390 -14.31 30.46 -19.29
CA THR A 390 -13.78 29.90 -20.56
C THR A 390 -14.85 28.99 -21.19
N PRO A 391 -14.92 28.90 -22.54
CA PRO A 391 -16.12 28.47 -23.25
C PRO A 391 -16.37 26.97 -23.11
N GLU A 392 -17.65 26.61 -23.08
CA GLU A 392 -18.20 25.25 -23.07
C GLU A 392 -17.53 24.37 -24.14
N LEU A 393 -16.77 23.37 -23.69
CA LEU A 393 -16.50 22.18 -24.49
C LEU A 393 -17.57 21.16 -24.12
N ASP A 394 -18.41 20.88 -25.10
CA ASP A 394 -19.53 19.95 -25.07
C ASP A 394 -19.04 18.53 -24.73
N VAL A 395 -19.31 18.09 -23.51
CA VAL A 395 -19.06 16.71 -23.04
C VAL A 395 -20.35 15.93 -23.20
N SER A 396 -20.70 15.60 -24.45
CA SER A 396 -21.77 14.66 -24.75
C SER A 396 -21.26 13.57 -25.70
N SER A 397 -20.62 12.52 -25.14
CA SER A 397 -20.61 11.18 -25.76
C SER A 397 -19.84 10.17 -24.89
N LEU A 398 -20.43 9.75 -23.78
CA LEU A 398 -20.21 8.41 -23.24
C LEU A 398 -21.59 7.89 -22.81
N GLU A 399 -22.11 6.92 -23.55
CA GLU A 399 -23.41 6.28 -23.34
C GLU A 399 -23.50 5.69 -21.91
N PRO A 400 -24.39 6.21 -21.04
CA PRO A 400 -24.49 5.83 -19.62
C PRO A 400 -24.88 4.36 -19.36
N GLU A 401 -25.48 3.69 -20.35
CA GLU A 401 -26.22 2.45 -20.17
C GLU A 401 -25.33 1.19 -20.06
N GLN A 402 -24.10 1.21 -20.61
CA GLN A 402 -23.19 0.06 -20.57
C GLN A 402 -22.45 -0.10 -19.24
N ILE A 403 -22.27 0.99 -18.49
CA ILE A 403 -21.62 0.96 -17.17
C ILE A 403 -22.61 0.52 -16.09
N GLU A 404 -23.90 0.87 -16.22
CA GLU A 404 -24.97 0.39 -15.32
C GLU A 404 -25.12 -1.14 -15.36
N ALA A 405 -25.03 -1.78 -16.53
CA ALA A 405 -25.24 -3.22 -16.67
C ALA A 405 -24.16 -4.09 -15.98
N GLY A 406 -22.89 -3.67 -16.03
CA GLY A 406 -21.79 -4.38 -15.38
C GLY A 406 -21.81 -4.28 -13.85
N GLU A 407 -22.21 -3.13 -13.32
CA GLU A 407 -22.29 -2.87 -11.87
C GLU A 407 -23.53 -3.52 -11.22
N ILE A 408 -24.65 -3.60 -11.95
CA ILE A 408 -25.83 -4.38 -11.55
C ILE A 408 -25.48 -5.86 -11.42
N ALA A 409 -24.65 -6.41 -12.32
CA ALA A 409 -24.19 -7.79 -12.25
C ALA A 409 -23.27 -8.04 -11.03
N SER A 410 -22.36 -7.13 -10.70
CA SER A 410 -21.51 -7.24 -9.49
C SER A 410 -22.30 -7.11 -8.19
N TYR A 411 -23.32 -6.24 -8.15
CA TYR A 411 -24.21 -6.09 -7.00
C TYR A 411 -25.14 -7.29 -6.82
N ALA A 412 -25.68 -7.84 -7.92
CA ALA A 412 -26.47 -9.07 -7.92
C ALA A 412 -25.65 -10.28 -7.46
N ALA A 413 -24.40 -10.41 -7.92
CA ALA A 413 -23.49 -11.47 -7.47
C ALA A 413 -23.21 -11.40 -5.97
N TRP A 414 -22.98 -10.20 -5.42
CA TRP A 414 -22.82 -10.01 -3.97
C TRP A 414 -24.08 -10.39 -3.19
N LEU A 415 -25.28 -10.05 -3.69
CA LEU A 415 -26.54 -10.44 -3.05
C LEU A 415 -26.76 -11.95 -3.05
N ASP A 416 -26.35 -12.66 -4.10
CA ASP A 416 -26.45 -14.12 -4.19
C ASP A 416 -25.44 -14.81 -3.24
N GLU A 417 -24.24 -14.26 -3.10
CA GLU A 417 -23.22 -14.73 -2.15
C GLU A 417 -23.71 -14.60 -0.69
N VAL A 418 -24.32 -13.45 -0.37
CA VAL A 418 -24.92 -13.14 0.94
C VAL A 418 -26.16 -13.99 1.25
N ARG A 419 -26.85 -14.53 0.23
CA ARG A 419 -27.97 -15.48 0.39
C ARG A 419 -27.48 -16.93 0.57
N GLY A 420 -26.33 -17.29 0.01
CA GLY A 420 -25.74 -18.63 0.12
C GLY A 420 -25.37 -19.03 1.56
N GLU A 421 -25.03 -18.06 2.41
CA GLU A 421 -24.70 -18.30 3.82
C GLU A 421 -25.91 -18.65 4.71
N GLU A 422 -27.14 -18.37 4.28
CA GLU A 422 -28.38 -18.66 5.04
C GLU A 422 -29.07 -19.97 4.61
N GLY A 423 -28.53 -20.67 3.60
CA GLY A 423 -29.08 -21.93 3.06
C GLY A 423 -28.72 -23.22 3.82
N GLY A 424 -27.98 -23.14 4.92
CA GLY A 424 -27.69 -24.26 5.81
C GLY A 424 -28.89 -24.61 6.69
N SER A 425 -29.72 -25.55 6.23
CA SER A 425 -30.95 -26.04 6.87
C SER A 425 -30.92 -26.13 8.41
N SER A 426 -31.81 -25.41 9.08
CA SER A 426 -32.32 -25.73 10.43
C SER A 426 -33.72 -25.16 10.59
N GLN A 427 -34.70 -26.03 10.85
CA GLN A 427 -36.12 -25.69 10.99
C GLN A 427 -36.39 -24.71 12.16
N PRO A 428 -37.46 -23.89 12.08
CA PRO A 428 -37.79 -22.96 13.15
C PRO A 428 -38.59 -23.67 14.25
N SER A 429 -38.01 -23.76 15.45
CA SER A 429 -38.77 -23.96 16.69
C SER A 429 -39.07 -22.59 17.31
N SER A 430 -40.35 -22.28 17.42
CA SER A 430 -40.89 -21.08 18.06
C SER A 430 -40.80 -21.16 19.58
N GLU A 431 -40.27 -20.12 20.22
CA GLU A 431 -40.93 -19.32 21.29
C GLU A 431 -39.88 -18.55 22.12
N GLY A 432 -40.17 -17.27 22.39
CA GLY A 432 -39.45 -16.47 23.39
C GLY A 432 -38.98 -15.12 22.87
N GLY A 433 -39.89 -14.14 22.81
CA GLY A 433 -39.55 -12.75 22.50
C GLY A 433 -38.60 -12.14 23.54
N SER A 434 -37.46 -11.66 23.08
CA SER A 434 -36.54 -10.80 23.81
C SER A 434 -36.15 -9.64 22.89
N SER A 435 -36.29 -8.41 23.38
CA SER A 435 -36.07 -7.18 22.62
C SER A 435 -34.59 -6.87 22.30
N ASP A 436 -33.73 -7.90 22.24
CA ASP A 436 -32.29 -7.80 21.96
C ASP A 436 -31.91 -8.16 20.51
N ASP A 437 -32.86 -8.64 19.69
CA ASP A 437 -32.59 -9.04 18.30
C ASP A 437 -32.39 -7.86 17.33
N LEU A 438 -32.70 -6.62 17.75
CA LEU A 438 -32.46 -5.41 16.95
C LEU A 438 -30.99 -4.96 16.94
N ALA A 439 -30.11 -5.58 17.74
CA ALA A 439 -28.73 -5.13 17.96
C ALA A 439 -27.65 -5.98 17.25
N LYS A 440 -27.98 -7.08 16.58
CA LYS A 440 -27.00 -8.01 15.96
C LYS A 440 -27.09 -8.17 14.45
N ILE A 441 -27.59 -7.17 13.73
CA ILE A 441 -27.48 -7.17 12.26
C ILE A 441 -26.16 -6.50 11.87
N THR A 442 -25.11 -7.32 11.74
CA THR A 442 -23.86 -6.98 11.09
C THR A 442 -24.08 -6.82 9.58
N ILE A 443 -24.53 -5.63 9.15
CA ILE A 443 -24.27 -5.13 7.79
C ILE A 443 -22.75 -4.87 7.73
N GLN A 444 -21.95 -5.92 7.51
CA GLN A 444 -20.51 -5.85 7.74
C GLN A 444 -19.72 -5.25 6.58
N ALA A 445 -20.26 -5.22 5.36
CA ALA A 445 -19.69 -4.46 4.24
C ALA A 445 -20.71 -4.41 3.10
N LEU A 446 -21.24 -3.24 2.76
CA LEU A 446 -21.93 -3.06 1.47
C LEU A 446 -20.88 -2.83 0.39
N PRO A 447 -21.06 -3.26 -0.87
CA PRO A 447 -20.22 -2.75 -1.94
C PRO A 447 -20.38 -1.23 -2.06
N GLN A 448 -19.45 -0.57 -2.73
CA GLN A 448 -19.63 0.82 -3.15
C GLN A 448 -20.80 0.88 -4.14
N ILE A 449 -21.75 1.78 -3.93
CA ILE A 449 -23.01 1.82 -4.70
C ILE A 449 -23.14 3.20 -5.34
N ARG A 450 -23.57 3.29 -6.60
CA ARG A 450 -23.88 4.58 -7.23
C ARG A 450 -24.83 5.42 -6.39
N GLN A 451 -24.56 6.71 -6.26
CA GLN A 451 -25.34 7.60 -5.43
C GLN A 451 -26.82 7.64 -5.83
N SER A 452 -27.10 7.67 -7.14
CA SER A 452 -28.46 7.59 -7.68
C SER A 452 -29.18 6.32 -7.23
N HIS A 453 -28.51 5.18 -7.37
CA HIS A 453 -29.04 3.88 -6.99
C HIS A 453 -29.21 3.75 -5.47
N PHE A 454 -28.22 4.20 -4.69
CA PHE A 454 -28.28 4.20 -3.23
C PHE A 454 -29.47 5.03 -2.71
N PHE A 455 -29.72 6.22 -3.25
CA PHE A 455 -30.90 7.00 -2.87
C PHE A 455 -32.21 6.39 -3.33
N LYS A 456 -32.24 5.70 -4.48
CA LYS A 456 -33.42 4.95 -4.93
C LYS A 456 -33.78 3.84 -3.94
N ILE A 457 -32.79 3.02 -3.53
CA ILE A 457 -32.97 1.96 -2.52
C ILE A 457 -33.42 2.56 -1.19
N LEU A 458 -32.78 3.64 -0.73
CA LEU A 458 -33.21 4.33 0.50
C LEU A 458 -34.66 4.84 0.41
N GLY A 459 -35.09 5.33 -0.75
CA GLY A 459 -36.48 5.70 -1.01
C GLY A 459 -37.44 4.53 -0.80
N ALA A 460 -37.09 3.34 -1.30
CA ALA A 460 -37.84 2.11 -1.07
C ALA A 460 -37.84 1.65 0.40
N CYS A 461 -36.80 2.01 1.18
CA CYS A 461 -36.79 1.84 2.64
C CYS A 461 -37.56 2.93 3.42
N GLY A 462 -38.31 3.80 2.73
CA GLY A 462 -39.11 4.86 3.36
C GLY A 462 -38.30 6.08 3.81
N VAL A 463 -37.14 6.32 3.21
CA VAL A 463 -36.30 7.50 3.48
C VAL A 463 -36.62 8.62 2.49
N ALA A 464 -36.98 9.79 3.00
CA ALA A 464 -37.10 11.00 2.20
C ALA A 464 -35.74 11.70 2.08
N VAL A 465 -35.31 11.98 0.85
CA VAL A 465 -34.10 12.76 0.55
C VAL A 465 -34.51 14.21 0.31
N VAL A 466 -34.11 15.11 1.20
CA VAL A 466 -34.48 16.53 1.15
C VAL A 466 -33.23 17.38 0.99
N GLN A 467 -33.32 18.42 0.17
CA GLN A 467 -32.23 19.39 0.03
C GLN A 467 -32.06 20.19 1.34
N GLY A 468 -30.85 20.17 1.89
CA GLY A 468 -30.44 20.93 3.06
C GLY A 468 -30.00 22.36 2.71
N LYS A 469 -29.25 22.99 3.61
CA LYS A 469 -28.68 24.33 3.36
C LYS A 469 -27.47 24.16 2.42
N GLY A 470 -27.49 24.80 1.24
CA GLY A 470 -26.47 24.61 0.20
C GLY A 470 -26.65 23.31 -0.59
N SER A 471 -25.55 22.62 -0.93
CA SER A 471 -25.54 21.32 -1.63
C SER A 471 -25.64 20.09 -0.70
N GLU A 472 -25.87 20.29 0.60
CA GLU A 472 -26.06 19.22 1.59
C GLU A 472 -27.38 18.47 1.35
N LYS A 473 -27.38 17.13 1.38
CA LYS A 473 -28.60 16.31 1.33
C LYS A 473 -28.96 15.82 2.74
N LYS A 474 -30.20 16.02 3.17
CA LYS A 474 -30.74 15.49 4.43
C LYS A 474 -31.56 14.24 4.15
N LEU A 475 -31.22 13.15 4.81
CA LEU A 475 -31.93 11.88 4.75
C LEU A 475 -32.84 11.76 5.98
N LEU A 476 -34.14 11.64 5.76
CA LEU A 476 -35.17 11.66 6.79
C LEU A 476 -35.96 10.35 6.76
N ARG A 477 -36.06 9.67 7.89
CA ARG A 477 -36.92 8.49 8.06
C ARG A 477 -37.71 8.62 9.36
N ALA A 478 -38.98 8.26 9.34
CA ALA A 478 -39.81 8.28 10.54
C ALA A 478 -39.22 7.37 11.64
N GLY A 479 -39.11 7.86 12.88
CA GLY A 479 -38.56 7.08 14.00
C GLY A 479 -37.03 6.94 14.04
N ALA A 480 -36.30 7.57 13.11
CA ALA A 480 -34.84 7.59 13.08
C ALA A 480 -34.26 9.01 13.16
N HIS A 481 -33.00 9.11 13.55
CA HIS A 481 -32.32 10.41 13.56
C HIS A 481 -31.94 10.82 12.13
N PRO A 482 -32.20 12.07 11.71
CA PRO A 482 -31.79 12.57 10.41
C PRO A 482 -30.30 12.36 10.15
N PHE A 483 -29.95 11.88 8.96
CA PHE A 483 -28.57 11.83 8.49
C PHE A 483 -28.31 13.01 7.55
N ARG A 484 -27.16 13.66 7.72
CA ARG A 484 -26.73 14.80 6.91
C ARG A 484 -25.58 14.36 6.03
N LEU A 485 -25.81 14.31 4.73
CA LEU A 485 -24.80 13.99 3.75
C LEU A 485 -24.16 15.29 3.26
N GLY A 486 -22.86 15.44 3.52
CA GLY A 486 -22.08 16.62 3.15
C GLY A 486 -22.01 16.86 1.63
N SER A 487 -21.72 18.10 1.25
CA SER A 487 -21.60 18.57 -0.12
C SER A 487 -20.48 17.90 -0.94
N HIS A 488 -19.50 17.27 -0.28
CA HIS A 488 -18.39 16.58 -0.93
C HIS A 488 -18.80 15.32 -1.69
N TYR A 489 -20.01 14.80 -1.43
CA TYR A 489 -20.60 13.73 -2.25
C TYR A 489 -21.45 14.26 -3.41
N GLY A 490 -21.66 15.58 -3.52
CA GLY A 490 -22.39 16.18 -4.65
C GLY A 490 -21.84 15.84 -6.04
N PRO A 491 -20.50 15.76 -6.23
CA PRO A 491 -19.89 15.34 -7.49
C PRO A 491 -19.47 13.85 -7.54
N ASN A 492 -19.52 13.11 -6.42
CA ASN A 492 -19.13 11.69 -6.41
C ASN A 492 -20.30 10.85 -6.97
N PRO A 493 -20.12 10.10 -8.08
CA PRO A 493 -21.16 9.27 -8.65
C PRO A 493 -21.52 8.08 -7.74
N THR A 494 -20.76 7.83 -6.67
CA THR A 494 -20.89 6.66 -5.79
C THR A 494 -20.90 7.02 -4.30
N ILE A 495 -21.46 6.13 -3.49
CA ILE A 495 -21.53 6.17 -2.02
C ILE A 495 -20.62 5.04 -1.52
N PRO A 496 -19.56 5.38 -0.78
CA PRO A 496 -18.64 4.39 -0.22
C PRO A 496 -19.34 3.43 0.76
N SER A 497 -18.81 2.22 0.87
CA SER A 497 -19.33 1.14 1.73
C SER A 497 -19.61 1.60 3.16
N PHE A 498 -18.61 2.15 3.85
CA PHE A 498 -18.76 2.60 5.24
C PHE A 498 -19.82 3.68 5.40
N LEU A 499 -19.94 4.59 4.43
CA LEU A 499 -20.91 5.66 4.49
C LEU A 499 -22.31 5.11 4.28
N ALA A 500 -22.49 4.19 3.33
CA ALA A 500 -23.73 3.45 3.16
C ALA A 500 -24.11 2.74 4.47
N CYS A 501 -23.21 1.93 5.03
CA CYS A 501 -23.41 1.22 6.30
C CYS A 501 -23.75 2.17 7.46
N GLN A 502 -23.08 3.33 7.55
CA GLN A 502 -23.35 4.34 8.58
C GLN A 502 -24.72 4.99 8.41
N ILE A 503 -25.11 5.31 7.17
CA ILE A 503 -26.44 5.85 6.83
C ILE A 503 -27.51 4.84 7.21
N LEU A 504 -27.38 3.57 6.82
CA LEU A 504 -28.33 2.52 7.17
C LEU A 504 -28.47 2.36 8.68
N ARG A 505 -27.35 2.30 9.40
CA ARG A 505 -27.34 2.21 10.86
C ARG A 505 -28.01 3.42 11.51
N ARG A 506 -27.75 4.65 11.02
CA ARG A 506 -28.34 5.88 11.58
C ARG A 506 -29.83 5.98 11.30
N LEU A 507 -30.26 5.53 10.13
CA LEU A 507 -31.66 5.49 9.69
C LEU A 507 -32.39 4.23 10.18
N LYS A 508 -31.75 3.39 11.00
CA LYS A 508 -32.30 2.13 11.54
C LYS A 508 -32.84 1.19 10.46
N ILE A 509 -32.22 1.16 9.29
CA ILE A 509 -32.60 0.26 8.19
C ILE A 509 -32.00 -1.11 8.47
N SER A 510 -32.85 -2.13 8.58
CA SER A 510 -32.40 -3.51 8.83
C SER A 510 -31.87 -4.16 7.55
N ARG A 511 -31.14 -5.28 7.69
CA ARG A 511 -30.69 -6.07 6.53
C ARG A 511 -31.87 -6.61 5.73
N SER A 512 -32.93 -7.08 6.38
CA SER A 512 -34.13 -7.57 5.69
C SER A 512 -34.85 -6.47 4.91
N GLU A 513 -34.97 -5.27 5.47
CA GLU A 513 -35.52 -4.10 4.78
C GLU A 513 -34.65 -3.68 3.59
N TRP A 514 -33.33 -3.68 3.77
CA TRP A 514 -32.38 -3.36 2.71
C TRP A 514 -32.44 -4.36 1.56
N VAL A 515 -32.37 -5.65 1.86
CA VAL A 515 -32.45 -6.73 0.86
C VAL A 515 -33.80 -6.73 0.15
N ALA A 516 -34.91 -6.49 0.86
CA ALA A 516 -36.22 -6.37 0.24
C ALA A 516 -36.32 -5.17 -0.71
N ALA A 517 -35.76 -4.01 -0.32
CA ALA A 517 -35.73 -2.81 -1.15
C ALA A 517 -34.87 -2.97 -2.41
N VAL A 518 -33.83 -3.78 -2.31
CA VAL A 518 -32.94 -4.12 -3.42
C VAL A 518 -33.60 -5.09 -4.40
N ASN A 519 -34.30 -6.12 -3.89
CA ASN A 519 -34.94 -7.15 -4.71
C ASN A 519 -36.31 -6.73 -5.28
N GLY A 520 -36.90 -5.67 -4.75
CA GLY A 520 -38.16 -5.09 -5.23
C GLY A 520 -38.00 -4.15 -6.42
N HIS A 521 -36.80 -4.06 -7.01
CA HIS A 521 -36.44 -3.16 -8.09
C HIS A 521 -35.80 -3.85 -9.28
#